data_AF-X0SQ49-F1
#
_entry.id   AF-X0SQ49-F1
#
_cell.length_a   1.000
_cell.length_b   1.000
_cell.length_c   1.000
_cell.angle_alpha   90.00
_cell.angle_beta   90.00
_cell.angle_gamma   90.00
#
_symmetry.space_group_name_H-M   'P 1'
#
loop_
_entity.id
_entity.type
_entity.pdbx_description
1 polymer ?
#
loop_
_entity_poly.entity_id
_entity_poly.type
_entity_poly.pdbx_seq_one_letter_code
_entity_poly.pdbx_strand_id
1 'polypeptide(L)' 'MARTWQLTKQTDIRPALRQAVGGHPLVARLLAQRGHADRDQARAFLDPSFYVPASPYELPGMAEAIDLLR' A
#
# COMPACT_ATOMS: atom_id res chain seq x y z
N MET A 1 -15.23 -27.65 15.52
CA MET A 1 -14.44 -26.59 16.20
C MET A 1 -15.06 -25.24 15.88
N ALA A 2 -15.31 -24.40 16.89
CA ALA A 2 -15.85 -23.06 16.68
C ALA A 2 -14.75 -22.11 16.20
N ARG A 3 -15.05 -21.22 15.24
CA ARG A 3 -14.13 -20.16 14.79
C ARG A 3 -14.38 -18.90 15.62
N THR A 4 -13.31 -18.23 16.04
CA THR A 4 -13.38 -16.99 16.81
C THR A 4 -13.06 -15.82 15.89
N TRP A 5 -13.94 -14.82 15.86
CA TRP A 5 -13.68 -13.57 15.16
C TRP A 5 -12.68 -12.73 15.94
N GLN A 6 -11.68 -12.18 15.26
CA GLN A 6 -10.70 -11.27 15.83
C GLN A 6 -10.79 -9.91 15.14
N LEU A 7 -10.94 -8.86 15.94
CA LEU A 7 -10.94 -7.48 15.46
C LEU A 7 -9.56 -6.87 15.71
N THR A 8 -9.00 -6.24 14.68
CA THR A 8 -7.74 -5.50 14.81
C THR A 8 -7.94 -4.26 15.69
N LYS A 9 -7.03 -4.04 16.63
CA LYS A 9 -7.03 -2.83 17.47
C LYS A 9 -6.90 -1.59 16.59
N GLN A 10 -7.79 -0.63 16.80
CA GLN A 10 -7.72 0.66 16.10
C GLN A 10 -6.58 1.49 16.71
N THR A 11 -5.59 1.83 15.89
CA THR A 11 -4.45 2.66 16.27
C THR A 11 -4.73 4.12 15.92
N ASP A 12 -4.09 5.03 16.64
CA ASP A 12 -4.12 6.45 16.30
C ASP A 12 -3.36 6.69 14.98
N ILE A 13 -3.88 7.57 14.14
CA ILE A 13 -3.37 7.77 12.78
C ILE A 13 -2.73 9.14 12.66
N ARG A 14 -1.56 9.15 12.02
CA ARG A 14 -0.85 10.39 11.67
C ARG A 14 -1.80 11.35 10.95
N PRO A 15 -1.90 12.63 11.38
CA PRO A 15 -2.80 13.61 10.77
C PRO A 15 -2.62 13.75 9.26
N ALA A 16 -1.38 13.66 8.78
CA ALA A 16 -1.04 13.72 7.35
C ALA A 16 -1.71 12.61 6.52
N LEU A 17 -1.78 11.37 7.05
CA LEU A 17 -2.44 10.26 6.38
C LEU A 17 -3.97 10.47 6.37
N ARG A 18 -4.53 11.01 7.46
CA ARG A 18 -5.95 11.35 7.52
C ARG A 18 -6.33 12.45 6.52
N GLN A 19 -5.49 13.46 6.35
CA GLN A 19 -5.68 14.52 5.36
C GLN A 19 -5.57 13.97 3.93
N ALA A 20 -4.63 13.06 3.66
CA ALA A 20 -4.43 12.44 2.35
C ALA A 20 -5.68 11.71 1.82
N VAL A 21 -6.52 11.19 2.73
CA VAL A 21 -7.78 10.49 2.38
C VAL A 21 -9.02 11.38 2.51
N GLY A 22 -8.87 12.70 2.52
CA GLY A 22 -9.99 13.64 2.63
C GLY A 22 -10.62 13.72 4.03
N GLY A 23 -9.88 13.37 5.09
CA GLY A 23 -10.31 13.52 6.48
C GLY A 23 -10.95 12.27 7.11
N HIS A 24 -11.16 11.20 6.34
CA HIS A 24 -11.88 9.99 6.75
C HIS A 24 -11.05 9.09 7.68
N PRO A 25 -11.36 9.01 8.99
CA PRO A 25 -10.53 8.29 9.96
C PRO A 25 -10.56 6.77 9.79
N LEU A 26 -11.64 6.20 9.24
CA LEU A 26 -11.72 4.77 8.95
C LEU A 26 -10.80 4.38 7.78
N VAL A 27 -10.84 5.15 6.69
CA VAL A 27 -10.03 4.91 5.49
C VAL A 27 -8.55 5.01 5.84
N ALA A 28 -8.16 6.05 6.59
CA ALA A 28 -6.78 6.24 7.02
C ALA A 28 -6.27 5.07 7.89
N ARG A 29 -7.12 4.53 8.78
CA ARG A 29 -6.80 3.34 9.59
C ARG A 29 -6.62 2.08 8.76
N LEU A 30 -7.52 1.85 7.79
CA LEU A 30 -7.44 0.69 6.91
C LEU A 30 -6.19 0.70 6.05
N LEU A 31 -5.76 1.88 5.57
CA LEU A 31 -4.51 2.02 4.81
C LEU A 31 -3.28 1.74 5.67
N ALA A 32 -3.22 2.31 6.87
CA ALA A 32 -2.12 2.05 7.80
C ALA A 32 -2.03 0.55 8.18
N GLN A 33 -3.16 -0.11 8.42
CA GLN A 33 -3.21 -1.55 8.69
C GLN A 33 -2.75 -2.41 7.51
N ARG A 34 -2.81 -1.89 6.28
CA ARG A 34 -2.33 -2.55 5.06
C ARG A 34 -0.88 -2.20 4.70
N GLY A 35 -0.19 -1.42 5.53
CA GLY A 35 1.20 -1.00 5.30
C GLY A 35 1.36 0.33 4.56
N HIS A 36 0.26 0.99 4.17
CA HIS A 36 0.28 2.33 3.59
C HIS A 36 0.15 3.38 4.70
N ALA A 37 1.20 3.52 5.50
CA ALA A 37 1.17 4.34 6.71
C ALA A 37 1.54 5.81 6.44
N ASP A 38 2.10 6.14 5.27
CA ASP A 38 2.47 7.50 4.88
C ASP A 38 1.52 8.08 3.81
N ARG A 39 1.62 9.40 3.62
CA ARG A 39 0.79 10.16 2.67
C ARG A 39 1.00 9.72 1.22
N ASP A 40 2.25 9.50 0.82
CA ASP A 40 2.62 9.30 -0.58
C ASP A 40 2.28 7.88 -1.03
N GLN A 41 2.52 6.88 -0.17
CA GLN A 41 2.04 5.51 -0.29
C GLN A 41 0.51 5.44 -0.40
N ALA A 42 -0.19 6.17 0.48
CA ALA A 42 -1.65 6.22 0.43
C ALA A 42 -2.15 6.84 -0.87
N ARG A 43 -1.50 7.91 -1.35
CA ARG A 43 -1.87 8.57 -2.60
C ARG A 43 -1.61 7.68 -3.81
N ALA A 44 -0.43 7.07 -3.90
CA ALA A 44 -0.06 6.15 -4.97
C ALA A 44 -0.95 4.90 -5.01
N PHE A 45 -1.47 4.46 -3.86
CA PHE A 45 -2.42 3.34 -3.79
C PHE A 45 -3.83 3.72 -4.24
N LEU A 46 -4.30 4.93 -3.90
CA LEU A 46 -5.68 5.37 -4.15
C LEU A 46 -5.90 5.99 -5.53
N ASP A 47 -4.87 6.62 -6.09
CA ASP A 47 -4.96 7.37 -7.35
C ASP A 47 -3.90 6.85 -8.34
N PRO A 48 -4.34 6.24 -9.45
CA PRO A 48 -3.46 5.73 -10.50
C PRO A 48 -2.50 6.78 -11.07
N SER A 49 -2.85 8.06 -11.01
CA SER A 49 -2.01 9.17 -11.49
C SER A 49 -0.73 9.35 -10.66
N PHE A 50 -0.70 8.80 -9.44
CA PHE A 50 0.44 8.84 -8.53
C PHE A 50 1.14 7.49 -8.37
N TYR A 51 0.64 6.45 -9.05
CA TYR A 51 1.29 5.14 -9.03
C TYR A 51 2.61 5.19 -9.80
N VAL A 52 3.68 4.72 -9.15
CA VAL A 52 4.99 4.53 -9.77
C VAL A 52 5.24 3.02 -9.85
N PRO A 53 5.32 2.44 -11.05
CA PRO A 53 5.64 1.02 -11.18
C PRO A 53 7.05 0.75 -10.67
N ALA A 54 7.23 -0.43 -10.08
CA ALA A 54 8.56 -0.98 -9.81
C ALA A 54 9.33 -1.09 -11.12
N SER A 55 10.67 -0.99 -11.04
CA SER A 55 11.52 -1.23 -12.20
C SER A 55 11.29 -2.66 -12.70
N PRO A 56 11.13 -2.90 -14.02
CA PRO A 56 11.04 -4.25 -14.55
C PRO A 56 12.24 -5.13 -14.15
N TYR A 57 13.42 -4.55 -13.92
CA TYR A 57 14.61 -5.27 -13.46
C TYR A 57 14.54 -5.71 -11.99
N GLU A 58 13.56 -5.24 -11.21
CA GLU A 58 13.29 -5.77 -9.87
C GLU A 58 12.50 -7.09 -9.92
N LEU A 59 11.97 -7.47 -11.09
CA LEU A 59 11.39 -8.80 -11.29
C LEU A 59 12.49 -9.86 -11.27
N PRO A 60 12.38 -10.90 -10.42
CA PRO A 60 13.36 -11.98 -10.38
C PRO A 60 13.51 -12.64 -11.76
N GLY A 61 14.76 -12.77 -12.24
CA GLY A 61 15.06 -13.41 -13.52
C GLY A 61 14.93 -12.51 -14.76
N MET A 62 14.62 -11.22 -14.60
CA MET A 62 14.38 -10.33 -15.74
C MET A 62 15.63 -10.14 -16.62
N ALA A 63 16.80 -10.00 -16.01
CA ALA A 63 18.05 -9.80 -16.75
C ALA A 63 18.40 -11.05 -17.58
N GLU A 64 18.31 -12.23 -16.97
CA GLU A 64 18.54 -13.52 -17.60
C GLU A 64 17.57 -13.77 -18.76
N ALA A 65 16.30 -13.38 -18.60
CA ALA A 65 15.29 -13.49 -19.65
C ALA A 65 15.61 -12.63 -20.87
N ILE A 66 16.17 -11.42 -20.67
CA ILE A 66 16.58 -10.53 -21.76
C ILE A 66 17.75 -11.15 -22.55
N ASP A 67 18.71 -11.75 -21.85
CA ASP A 67 19.88 -12.38 -22.48
C ASP A 67 19.49 -13.56 -23.42
N LEU A 68 18.36 -14.22 -23.17
CA LEU A 68 17.83 -15.30 -24.03
C LEU A 68 17.23 -14.80 -25.37
N LEU A 69 16.91 -13.52 -25.48
CA LEU A 69 16.29 -12.93 -26.69
C LEU A 69 17.30 -12.32 -27.67
N ARG A 70 18.59 -12.39 -27.33
CA ARG A 70 19.69 -11.86 -28.13
C ARG A 70 20.19 -12.85 -29.17
#